data_AF-A0A8J8TFN5-F1
#
_entry.id   AF-A0A8J8TFN5-F1
#
_cell.length_a   1.000
_cell.length_b   1.000
_cell.length_c   1.000
_cell.angle_alpha   90.00
_cell.angle_beta   90.00
_cell.angle_gamma   90.00
#
_symmetry.space_group_name_H-M   'P 1'
#
loop_
_entity.id
_entity.type
_entity.pdbx_description
1 polymer ?
#
loop_
_entity_poly.entity_id
_entity_poly.type
_entity_poly.pdbx_seq_one_letter_code
_entity_poly.pdbx_strand_id
1 'polypeptide(L)'
;MTMEAMPLCDFCKYKIKGVRKCEVFPDEIPDEAYYNDHVIPINGDNGVVFEPAEEYRNDEYIRIRVEDFRSEFTAKRLKKEEELLSNFYKSELPLEEWADEYIRRDLIKADLHLFVQALLSIKHWVFASLTPLQSENLYTALVERMTADKWSLKDLTRTIQEAEPILDEAQAEAIARSESTLIVNKSREMQFERDPPGKYGYYWSGPSDHRTTEICSNIKTRTPAAGFDSPEDLSRVIKEEAKRYYESKGYKTQIREWLPHPNCRHTITSKMR
;
A
#
# COMPACT_ATOMS: atom_id res chain seq x y z
N MET A 1 -8.21 -14.57 -41.07
CA MET A 1 -7.26 -13.59 -40.53
C MET A 1 -7.90 -12.96 -39.31
N THR A 2 -7.37 -13.21 -38.12
CA THR A 2 -7.54 -12.29 -36.99
C THR A 2 -6.79 -11.02 -37.35
N MET A 3 -7.43 -9.85 -37.27
CA MET A 3 -6.67 -8.60 -37.20
C MET A 3 -6.01 -8.59 -35.82
N GLU A 4 -4.69 -8.50 -35.77
CA GLU A 4 -3.99 -8.26 -34.51
C GLU A 4 -4.45 -6.91 -33.98
N ALA A 5 -5.01 -6.92 -32.76
CA ALA A 5 -5.68 -5.75 -32.21
C ALA A 5 -4.64 -4.69 -31.84
N MET A 6 -4.44 -3.70 -32.72
CA MET A 6 -3.44 -2.65 -32.58
C MET A 6 -3.40 -2.10 -31.14
N PRO A 7 -2.21 -1.93 -30.53
CA PRO A 7 -2.15 -1.58 -29.11
C PRO A 7 -2.58 -0.14 -28.88
N LEU A 8 -3.17 0.15 -27.71
CA LEU A 8 -3.63 1.50 -27.38
C LEU A 8 -2.50 2.55 -27.43
N CYS A 9 -1.23 2.14 -27.26
CA CYS A 9 -0.08 3.03 -27.44
C CYS A 9 -0.03 3.76 -28.81
N ASP A 10 -0.58 3.20 -29.89
CA ASP A 10 -0.56 3.88 -31.20
C ASP A 10 -1.67 4.94 -31.35
N PHE A 11 -2.64 4.96 -30.43
CA PHE A 11 -3.70 5.98 -30.33
C PHE A 11 -3.46 6.99 -29.20
N CYS A 12 -2.34 6.85 -28.47
CA CYS A 12 -2.04 7.60 -27.25
C CYS A 12 -1.48 9.00 -27.56
N LYS A 13 -1.93 10.04 -26.85
CA LYS A 13 -1.48 11.43 -27.08
C LYS A 13 0.03 11.64 -26.87
N TYR A 14 0.65 10.82 -25.99
CA TYR A 14 2.07 10.88 -25.65
C TYR A 14 3.00 10.18 -26.67
N LYS A 15 2.44 9.51 -27.69
CA LYS A 15 3.15 8.64 -28.64
C LYS A 15 3.92 9.44 -29.69
N ILE A 16 5.21 9.15 -29.84
CA ILE A 16 6.00 9.70 -30.95
C ILE A 16 5.68 8.85 -32.20
N LYS A 17 5.02 9.47 -33.19
CA LYS A 17 4.52 8.77 -34.39
C LYS A 17 5.70 8.17 -35.19
N GLY A 18 5.55 6.92 -35.64
CA GLY A 18 6.55 6.18 -36.44
C GLY A 18 7.69 5.52 -35.67
N VAL A 19 7.76 5.63 -34.33
CA VAL A 19 8.80 4.98 -33.50
C VAL A 19 8.21 4.33 -32.24
N ARG A 20 8.96 3.43 -31.61
CA ARG A 20 8.59 2.78 -30.34
C ARG A 20 9.00 3.62 -29.11
N LYS A 21 8.68 4.92 -29.13
CA LYS A 21 9.01 5.91 -28.08
C LYS A 21 7.79 6.76 -27.72
N CYS A 22 7.74 7.27 -26.50
CA CYS A 22 6.75 8.27 -26.06
C CYS A 22 7.42 9.31 -25.15
N GLU A 23 6.71 10.38 -24.77
CA GLU A 23 7.24 11.41 -23.85
C GLU A 23 7.66 10.84 -22.48
N VAL A 24 7.03 9.74 -22.06
CA VAL A 24 7.29 9.04 -20.79
C VAL A 24 8.47 8.07 -20.91
N PHE A 25 8.59 7.40 -22.06
CA PHE A 25 9.64 6.43 -22.38
C PHE A 25 10.41 6.93 -23.61
N PRO A 26 11.36 7.86 -23.43
CA PRO A 26 12.09 8.48 -24.53
C PRO A 26 13.09 7.52 -25.19
N ASP A 27 13.53 6.48 -24.50
CA ASP A 27 14.46 5.47 -25.00
C ASP A 27 13.73 4.34 -25.75
N GLU A 28 12.82 3.61 -25.11
CA GLU A 28 11.91 2.66 -25.76
C GLU A 28 10.70 2.38 -24.85
N ILE A 29 9.50 2.26 -25.42
CA ILE A 29 8.29 1.85 -24.69
C ILE A 29 8.41 0.36 -24.33
N PRO A 30 8.44 -0.05 -23.04
CA PRO A 30 8.56 -1.45 -22.64
C PRO A 30 7.45 -2.35 -23.20
N ASP A 31 7.70 -3.66 -23.37
CA ASP A 31 6.66 -4.62 -23.80
C ASP A 31 5.45 -4.64 -22.85
N GLU A 32 5.68 -4.41 -21.56
CA GLU A 32 4.63 -4.32 -20.55
C GLU A 32 3.65 -3.16 -20.83
N ALA A 33 4.14 -1.97 -21.17
CA ALA A 33 3.29 -0.85 -21.57
C ALA A 33 2.69 -1.07 -22.97
N TYR A 34 3.53 -1.50 -23.92
CA TYR A 34 3.17 -1.53 -25.34
C TYR A 34 2.08 -2.54 -25.65
N TYR A 35 2.13 -3.76 -25.09
CA TYR A 35 1.18 -4.82 -25.41
C TYR A 35 0.02 -4.98 -24.41
N ASN A 36 0.11 -4.42 -23.19
CA ASN A 36 -0.99 -4.44 -22.21
C ASN A 36 -1.76 -3.10 -22.15
N ASP A 37 -1.75 -2.34 -23.26
CA ASP A 37 -2.55 -1.13 -23.51
C ASP A 37 -2.34 0.05 -22.54
N HIS A 38 -1.41 -0.05 -21.59
CA HIS A 38 -1.00 1.00 -20.62
C HIS A 38 -2.15 1.74 -19.90
N VAL A 39 -3.31 1.07 -19.71
CA VAL A 39 -4.49 1.67 -19.05
C VAL A 39 -4.37 1.78 -17.52
N ILE A 40 -3.28 1.23 -16.97
CA ILE A 40 -2.83 1.27 -15.58
C ILE A 40 -1.34 1.66 -15.52
N PRO A 41 -0.88 2.45 -14.53
CA PRO A 41 0.55 2.74 -14.41
C PRO A 41 1.44 1.53 -14.13
N ILE A 42 2.61 1.49 -14.73
CA ILE A 42 3.66 0.46 -14.58
C ILE A 42 4.92 1.06 -13.91
N ASN A 43 6.02 0.30 -13.83
CA ASN A 43 7.26 0.84 -13.26
C ASN A 43 7.95 1.80 -14.25
N GLY A 44 8.41 2.96 -13.75
CA GLY A 44 9.15 3.96 -14.54
C GLY A 44 8.30 4.97 -15.31
N ASP A 45 6.97 4.84 -15.35
CA ASP A 45 6.10 5.73 -16.15
C ASP A 45 5.67 7.04 -15.45
N ASN A 46 6.17 7.27 -14.24
CA ASN A 46 5.84 8.43 -13.38
C ASN A 46 4.33 8.60 -13.07
N GLY A 47 3.52 7.56 -13.22
CA GLY A 47 2.08 7.56 -12.98
C GLY A 47 1.23 7.93 -14.21
N VAL A 48 1.85 8.11 -15.38
CA VAL A 48 1.14 8.41 -16.64
C VAL A 48 0.47 7.14 -17.18
N VAL A 49 -0.72 7.29 -17.77
CA VAL A 49 -1.49 6.21 -18.39
C VAL A 49 -1.77 6.51 -19.86
N PHE A 50 -2.32 5.52 -20.57
CA PHE A 50 -3.03 5.75 -21.82
C PHE A 50 -4.06 6.88 -21.67
N GLU A 51 -3.85 7.93 -22.47
CA GLU A 51 -4.83 8.97 -22.77
C GLU A 51 -4.94 9.08 -24.30
N PRO A 52 -6.14 9.04 -24.90
CA PRO A 52 -6.30 9.13 -26.34
C PRO A 52 -5.80 10.47 -26.88
N ALA A 53 -5.23 10.45 -28.08
CA ALA A 53 -4.97 11.67 -28.86
C ALA A 53 -6.30 12.37 -29.21
N GLU A 54 -6.23 13.65 -29.59
CA GLU A 54 -7.43 14.48 -29.79
C GLU A 54 -8.35 13.89 -30.89
N GLU A 55 -7.74 13.35 -31.95
CA GLU A 55 -8.43 12.63 -33.03
C GLU A 55 -9.18 11.36 -32.58
N TYR A 56 -8.88 10.83 -31.38
CA TYR A 56 -9.43 9.59 -30.82
C TYR A 56 -10.23 9.79 -29.52
N ARG A 57 -10.35 11.03 -29.01
CA ARG A 57 -10.97 11.34 -27.70
C ARG A 57 -12.36 10.75 -27.51
N ASN A 58 -13.15 10.67 -28.59
CA ASN A 58 -14.54 10.20 -28.58
C ASN A 58 -14.72 8.84 -29.30
N ASP A 59 -13.64 8.11 -29.57
CA ASP A 59 -13.71 6.81 -30.25
C ASP A 59 -14.33 5.74 -29.34
N GLU A 60 -15.38 5.07 -29.83
CA GLU A 60 -16.15 4.11 -29.05
C GLU A 60 -15.40 2.80 -28.80
N TYR A 61 -14.59 2.34 -29.76
CA TYR A 61 -13.80 1.12 -29.62
C TYR A 61 -12.69 1.30 -28.56
N ILE A 62 -12.01 2.44 -28.58
CA ILE A 62 -11.00 2.81 -27.58
C ILE A 62 -11.63 2.97 -26.20
N ARG A 63 -12.79 3.63 -26.10
CA ARG A 63 -13.52 3.78 -24.82
C ARG A 63 -13.87 2.42 -24.21
N ILE A 64 -14.50 1.54 -24.97
CA ILE A 64 -14.90 0.20 -24.51
C ILE A 64 -13.66 -0.59 -24.07
N ARG A 65 -12.58 -0.60 -24.87
CA ARG A 65 -11.34 -1.31 -24.53
C ARG A 65 -10.71 -0.81 -23.21
N VAL A 66 -10.74 0.50 -22.95
CA VAL A 66 -10.27 1.07 -21.67
C VAL A 66 -11.17 0.69 -20.49
N GLU A 67 -12.49 0.65 -20.69
CA GLU A 67 -13.47 0.27 -19.67
C GLU A 67 -13.39 -1.23 -19.32
N ASP A 68 -13.25 -2.11 -20.32
CA ASP A 68 -13.11 -3.57 -20.16
C ASP A 68 -11.83 -3.94 -19.40
N PHE A 69 -10.66 -3.47 -19.85
CA PHE A 69 -9.39 -3.80 -19.17
C PHE A 69 -9.36 -3.29 -17.72
N ARG A 70 -9.90 -2.09 -17.44
CA ARG A 70 -10.02 -1.57 -16.07
C ARG A 70 -10.96 -2.42 -15.21
N SER A 71 -12.01 -2.97 -15.81
CA SER A 71 -12.95 -3.88 -15.13
C SER A 71 -12.27 -5.23 -14.82
N GLU A 72 -11.53 -5.81 -15.77
CA GLU A 72 -10.73 -7.02 -15.53
C GLU A 72 -9.69 -6.87 -14.42
N PHE A 73 -8.89 -5.80 -14.45
CA PHE A 73 -7.88 -5.55 -13.41
C PHE A 73 -8.53 -5.29 -12.04
N THR A 74 -9.69 -4.63 -12.01
CA THR A 74 -10.46 -4.44 -10.77
C THR A 74 -10.99 -5.77 -10.23
N ALA A 75 -11.50 -6.65 -11.08
CA ALA A 75 -11.96 -7.99 -10.67
C ALA A 75 -10.80 -8.87 -10.17
N LYS A 76 -9.64 -8.86 -10.86
CA LYS A 76 -8.42 -9.57 -10.44
C LYS A 76 -7.90 -9.05 -9.09
N ARG A 77 -7.93 -7.73 -8.86
CA ARG A 77 -7.60 -7.13 -7.55
C ARG A 77 -8.58 -7.57 -6.46
N LEU A 78 -9.89 -7.45 -6.69
CA LEU A 78 -10.92 -7.80 -5.71
C LEU A 78 -10.85 -9.28 -5.31
N LYS A 79 -10.65 -10.18 -6.28
CA LYS A 79 -10.46 -11.61 -6.02
C LYS A 79 -9.23 -11.88 -5.14
N LYS A 80 -8.10 -11.24 -5.43
CA LYS A 80 -6.88 -11.36 -4.61
C LYS A 80 -7.02 -10.71 -3.23
N GLU A 81 -7.81 -9.65 -3.09
CA GLU A 81 -8.18 -9.07 -1.78
C GLU A 81 -9.06 -10.05 -0.99
N GLU A 82 -10.06 -10.66 -1.60
CA GLU A 82 -10.96 -11.64 -0.98
C GLU A 82 -10.21 -12.90 -0.51
N GLU A 83 -9.31 -13.43 -1.34
CA GLU A 83 -8.39 -14.54 -1.01
C GLU A 83 -7.41 -14.23 0.12
N LEU A 84 -7.06 -12.95 0.34
CA LEU A 84 -6.27 -12.50 1.49
C LEU A 84 -7.12 -12.32 2.75
N LEU A 85 -8.37 -11.86 2.61
CA LEU A 85 -9.23 -11.47 3.73
C LEU A 85 -9.87 -12.66 4.47
N SER A 86 -9.96 -13.84 3.85
CA SER A 86 -10.48 -15.06 4.50
C SER A 86 -9.60 -15.63 5.62
N ASN A 87 -8.37 -15.12 5.76
CA ASN A 87 -7.26 -15.84 6.40
C ASN A 87 -6.84 -15.27 7.77
N PHE A 88 -7.77 -14.65 8.51
CA PHE A 88 -7.45 -13.91 9.74
C PHE A 88 -8.40 -14.20 10.91
N TYR A 89 -7.83 -14.71 12.01
CA TYR A 89 -8.50 -14.85 13.31
C TYR A 89 -7.61 -14.29 14.43
N LYS A 90 -8.24 -13.82 15.52
CA LYS A 90 -7.53 -13.21 16.66
C LYS A 90 -6.78 -14.24 17.52
N SER A 91 -5.58 -13.88 17.95
CA SER A 91 -4.98 -14.33 19.22
C SER A 91 -4.92 -13.17 20.22
N GLU A 92 -4.93 -13.44 21.53
CA GLU A 92 -4.85 -12.46 22.62
C GLU A 92 -3.95 -12.97 23.76
N LEU A 93 -2.73 -12.41 23.89
CA LEU A 93 -1.88 -12.39 25.10
C LEU A 93 -0.80 -11.30 24.91
N PRO A 94 -0.34 -10.61 25.97
CA PRO A 94 0.79 -9.68 25.91
C PRO A 94 2.12 -10.37 26.25
N LEU A 95 3.23 -9.81 25.77
CA LEU A 95 4.59 -10.12 26.22
C LEU A 95 5.29 -8.81 26.58
N GLU A 96 5.68 -8.69 27.85
CA GLU A 96 6.46 -7.59 28.41
C GLU A 96 7.79 -8.11 28.98
N GLU A 97 8.68 -7.18 29.36
CA GLU A 97 10.05 -7.37 29.85
C GLU A 97 11.14 -7.71 28.82
N TRP A 98 12.40 -7.43 29.21
CA TRP A 98 13.67 -7.74 28.54
C TRP A 98 13.99 -7.05 27.20
N ALA A 99 14.46 -5.80 27.28
CA ALA A 99 15.87 -5.47 26.98
C ALA A 99 16.14 -3.97 27.19
N ASP A 100 17.05 -3.64 28.11
CA ASP A 100 17.52 -2.27 28.31
C ASP A 100 18.93 -2.07 27.71
N GLU A 101 19.29 -0.80 27.52
CA GLU A 101 20.63 -0.27 27.22
C GLU A 101 21.29 -0.39 25.81
N TYR A 102 21.93 0.73 25.42
CA TYR A 102 22.95 0.94 24.36
C TYR A 102 22.62 0.79 22.85
N ILE A 103 21.92 1.77 22.26
CA ILE A 103 22.10 2.13 20.83
C ILE A 103 22.49 3.61 20.59
N ARG A 104 23.70 3.80 20.02
CA ARG A 104 24.35 5.07 19.59
C ARG A 104 25.31 4.72 18.42
N ARG A 105 25.43 5.43 17.28
CA ARG A 105 24.79 6.63 16.68
C ARG A 105 25.28 6.70 15.19
N ASP A 106 24.59 7.11 14.11
CA ASP A 106 23.27 7.72 13.80
C ASP A 106 22.73 7.19 12.44
N LEU A 107 21.49 6.70 12.37
CA LEU A 107 20.57 6.69 11.20
C LEU A 107 19.26 6.04 11.68
N ILE A 108 18.11 6.70 11.47
CA ILE A 108 16.89 6.52 12.29
C ILE A 108 17.22 6.69 13.78
N LYS A 109 17.17 7.92 14.30
CA LYS A 109 17.59 8.14 15.70
C LYS A 109 16.83 9.14 16.58
N ALA A 110 15.77 9.77 16.08
CA ALA A 110 14.81 10.41 16.97
C ALA A 110 13.99 9.36 17.73
N ASP A 111 13.53 8.32 17.02
CA ASP A 111 12.36 7.55 17.43
C ASP A 111 12.47 6.03 17.21
N LEU A 112 13.68 5.46 17.31
CA LEU A 112 13.83 3.99 17.44
C LEU A 112 13.04 3.47 18.66
N HIS A 113 12.98 4.26 19.75
CA HIS A 113 12.14 3.99 20.90
C HIS A 113 10.65 3.91 20.54
N LEU A 114 10.11 4.88 19.78
CA LEU A 114 8.73 4.83 19.31
C LEU A 114 8.50 3.71 18.30
N PHE A 115 9.51 3.30 17.55
CA PHE A 115 9.41 2.17 16.62
C PHE A 115 9.28 0.84 17.38
N VAL A 116 10.04 0.66 18.45
CA VAL A 116 9.92 -0.48 19.37
C VAL A 116 8.62 -0.42 20.18
N GLN A 117 8.20 0.76 20.67
CA GLN A 117 6.89 0.92 21.31
C GLN A 117 5.74 0.66 20.35
N ALA A 118 5.84 1.10 19.09
CA ALA A 118 4.86 0.80 18.05
C ALA A 118 4.69 -0.71 17.88
N LEU A 119 5.80 -1.45 17.70
CA LEU A 119 5.82 -2.92 17.66
C LEU A 119 5.13 -3.54 18.89
N LEU A 120 5.52 -3.15 20.10
CA LEU A 120 4.93 -3.67 21.35
C LEU A 120 3.43 -3.32 21.51
N SER A 121 2.98 -2.18 20.99
CA SER A 121 1.58 -1.73 21.05
C SER A 121 0.68 -2.33 19.94
N ILE A 122 1.28 -2.96 18.92
CA ILE A 122 0.55 -3.51 17.78
C ILE A 122 0.05 -4.91 18.09
N LYS A 123 -1.23 -5.15 17.76
CA LYS A 123 -1.76 -6.51 17.74
C LYS A 123 -1.14 -7.30 16.57
N HIS A 124 -0.11 -8.08 16.88
CA HIS A 124 0.42 -9.13 16.01
C HIS A 124 -0.65 -10.16 15.65
N TRP A 125 -0.60 -10.67 14.42
CA TRP A 125 -1.63 -11.52 13.81
C TRP A 125 -1.07 -12.90 13.44
N VAL A 126 -1.81 -13.96 13.74
CA VAL A 126 -1.49 -15.29 13.21
C VAL A 126 -2.03 -15.37 11.79
N PHE A 127 -1.15 -15.52 10.81
CA PHE A 127 -1.51 -15.64 9.40
C PHE A 127 -1.99 -17.07 9.14
N ALA A 128 -3.13 -17.30 8.45
CA ALA A 128 -3.69 -18.66 8.35
C ALA A 128 -2.82 -19.69 7.61
N SER A 129 -1.79 -19.26 6.87
CA SER A 129 -0.76 -20.13 6.28
C SER A 129 0.33 -20.58 7.26
N LEU A 130 0.36 -20.02 8.47
CA LEU A 130 1.39 -20.22 9.49
C LEU A 130 0.77 -20.71 10.82
N THR A 131 1.54 -21.50 11.58
CA THR A 131 1.24 -21.72 13.00
C THR A 131 1.53 -20.46 13.83
N PRO A 132 1.07 -20.38 15.10
CA PRO A 132 1.41 -19.26 15.99
C PRO A 132 2.92 -19.05 16.15
N LEU A 133 3.68 -20.13 16.35
CA LEU A 133 5.15 -20.09 16.46
C LEU A 133 5.82 -19.55 15.18
N GLN A 134 5.32 -19.94 14.01
CA GLN A 134 5.82 -19.43 12.73
C GLN A 134 5.47 -17.95 12.51
N SER A 135 4.30 -17.51 13.00
CA SER A 135 3.95 -16.09 12.99
C SER A 135 4.84 -15.28 13.95
N GLU A 136 5.21 -15.87 15.10
CA GLU A 136 6.16 -15.30 16.07
C GLU A 136 7.59 -15.23 15.51
N ASN A 137 8.07 -16.27 14.82
CA ASN A 137 9.33 -16.24 14.06
C ASN A 137 9.32 -15.10 13.03
N LEU A 138 8.25 -14.99 12.25
CA LEU A 138 8.07 -13.97 11.22
C LEU A 138 8.13 -12.56 11.82
N TYR A 139 7.39 -12.31 12.91
CA TYR A 139 7.43 -11.02 13.59
C TYR A 139 8.80 -10.74 14.20
N THR A 140 9.47 -11.74 14.76
CA THR A 140 10.84 -11.58 15.31
C THR A 140 11.81 -11.15 14.20
N ALA A 141 11.83 -11.86 13.08
CA ALA A 141 12.68 -11.52 11.94
C ALA A 141 12.33 -10.15 11.31
N LEU A 142 11.04 -9.79 11.27
CA LEU A 142 10.57 -8.46 10.84
C LEU A 142 11.06 -7.36 11.81
N VAL A 143 10.93 -7.57 13.12
CA VAL A 143 11.39 -6.66 14.18
C VAL A 143 12.89 -6.44 14.07
N GLU A 144 13.68 -7.52 14.03
CA GLU A 144 15.14 -7.47 13.87
C GLU A 144 15.53 -6.71 12.59
N ARG A 145 14.91 -7.03 11.46
CA ARG A 145 15.26 -6.39 10.18
C ARG A 145 14.84 -4.93 10.09
N MET A 146 13.73 -4.54 10.73
CA MET A 146 13.24 -3.15 10.75
C MET A 146 13.92 -2.27 11.81
N THR A 147 14.47 -2.86 12.87
CA THR A 147 15.28 -2.15 13.88
C THR A 147 16.76 -2.06 13.50
N ALA A 148 17.25 -2.96 12.65
CA ALA A 148 18.53 -2.81 11.96
C ALA A 148 18.54 -1.61 10.99
N ASP A 149 19.74 -1.07 10.70
CA ASP A 149 19.89 0.06 9.78
C ASP A 149 19.35 -0.25 8.37
N LYS A 150 18.77 0.79 7.73
CA LYS A 150 18.17 0.83 6.38
C LYS A 150 17.51 -0.47 5.91
N TRP A 151 16.18 -0.57 6.02
CA TRP A 151 15.39 -1.62 5.38
C TRP A 151 14.64 -1.10 4.14
N SER A 152 14.39 -1.99 3.19
CA SER A 152 13.47 -1.79 2.07
C SER A 152 12.36 -2.86 2.11
N LEU A 153 11.25 -2.65 1.41
CA LEU A 153 10.21 -3.68 1.32
C LEU A 153 10.73 -5.01 0.73
N LYS A 154 11.67 -4.95 -0.22
CA LYS A 154 12.29 -6.15 -0.80
C LYS A 154 13.14 -6.90 0.23
N ASP A 155 13.81 -6.18 1.14
CA ASP A 155 14.51 -6.82 2.26
C ASP A 155 13.53 -7.48 3.23
N LEU A 156 12.43 -6.82 3.57
CA LEU A 156 11.41 -7.39 4.47
C LEU A 156 10.73 -8.62 3.84
N THR A 157 10.44 -8.59 2.54
CA THR A 157 9.91 -9.73 1.79
C THR A 157 10.88 -10.91 1.86
N ARG A 158 12.17 -10.67 1.55
CA ARG A 158 13.22 -11.70 1.64
C ARG A 158 13.36 -12.24 3.06
N THR A 159 13.43 -11.38 4.08
CA THR A 159 13.52 -11.79 5.48
C THR A 159 12.33 -12.62 5.95
N ILE A 160 11.11 -12.32 5.48
CA ILE A 160 9.94 -13.16 5.76
C ILE A 160 10.06 -14.54 5.11
N GLN A 161 10.58 -14.64 3.88
CA GLN A 161 10.80 -15.94 3.21
C GLN A 161 12.00 -16.71 3.78
N GLU A 162 13.01 -16.01 4.30
CA GLU A 162 14.15 -16.60 5.02
C GLU A 162 13.71 -17.18 6.38
N ALA A 163 12.80 -16.51 7.08
CA ALA A 163 12.22 -16.98 8.35
C ALA A 163 11.17 -18.09 8.15
N GLU A 164 10.27 -17.94 7.19
CA GLU A 164 9.15 -18.86 6.93
C GLU A 164 9.07 -19.28 5.44
N PRO A 165 9.92 -20.23 4.99
CA PRO A 165 10.00 -20.66 3.59
C PRO A 165 8.76 -21.35 3.01
N ILE A 166 7.70 -21.51 3.80
CA ILE A 166 6.38 -21.97 3.35
C ILE A 166 5.61 -20.86 2.60
N LEU A 167 5.99 -19.60 2.77
CA LEU A 167 5.36 -18.45 2.12
C LEU A 167 5.94 -18.20 0.73
N ASP A 168 5.05 -18.06 -0.28
CA ASP A 168 5.44 -17.56 -1.59
C ASP A 168 5.81 -16.05 -1.55
N GLU A 169 6.49 -15.56 -2.58
CA GLU A 169 6.97 -14.16 -2.62
C GLU A 169 5.81 -13.14 -2.55
N ALA A 170 4.63 -13.47 -3.10
CA ALA A 170 3.47 -12.58 -3.09
C ALA A 170 2.75 -12.59 -1.73
N GLN A 171 2.76 -13.71 -1.00
CA GLN A 171 2.33 -13.78 0.40
C GLN A 171 3.30 -13.01 1.30
N ALA A 172 4.60 -13.26 1.15
CA ALA A 172 5.64 -12.59 1.93
C ALA A 172 5.65 -11.07 1.70
N GLU A 173 5.51 -10.59 0.45
CA GLU A 173 5.40 -9.15 0.17
C GLU A 173 4.10 -8.57 0.75
N ALA A 174 2.99 -9.30 0.67
CA ALA A 174 1.71 -8.84 1.21
C ALA A 174 1.75 -8.69 2.74
N ILE A 175 2.42 -9.60 3.45
CA ILE A 175 2.67 -9.49 4.89
C ILE A 175 3.66 -8.35 5.15
N ALA A 176 4.83 -8.36 4.50
CA ALA A 176 5.86 -7.32 4.65
C ALA A 176 5.29 -5.91 4.50
N ARG A 177 4.47 -5.68 3.47
CA ARG A 177 3.85 -4.38 3.17
C ARG A 177 2.78 -4.01 4.19
N SER A 178 1.98 -4.98 4.65
CA SER A 178 0.89 -4.75 5.60
C SER A 178 1.42 -4.45 7.01
N GLU A 179 2.36 -5.26 7.52
CA GLU A 179 2.94 -5.07 8.85
C GLU A 179 3.82 -3.82 8.89
N SER A 180 4.72 -3.61 7.91
CA SER A 180 5.59 -2.43 7.92
C SER A 180 4.80 -1.11 7.84
N THR A 181 3.71 -1.07 7.08
CA THR A 181 2.82 0.10 7.02
C THR A 181 2.14 0.36 8.37
N LEU A 182 1.67 -0.70 9.04
CA LEU A 182 1.06 -0.62 10.36
C LEU A 182 2.04 -0.09 11.41
N ILE A 183 3.26 -0.62 11.45
CA ILE A 183 4.31 -0.24 12.41
C ILE A 183 4.79 1.20 12.16
N VAL A 184 5.04 1.57 10.90
CA VAL A 184 5.41 2.95 10.54
C VAL A 184 4.32 3.95 10.91
N ASN A 185 3.04 3.60 10.74
CA ASN A 185 1.95 4.49 11.13
C ASN A 185 1.80 4.61 12.65
N LYS A 186 1.85 3.51 13.41
CA LYS A 186 1.78 3.55 14.88
C LYS A 186 2.97 4.32 15.48
N SER A 187 4.17 4.15 14.92
CA SER A 187 5.37 4.91 15.30
C SER A 187 5.23 6.42 15.06
N ARG A 188 4.49 6.83 14.01
CA ARG A 188 4.16 8.24 13.75
C ARG A 188 3.05 8.78 14.65
N GLU A 189 2.06 7.98 15.02
CA GLU A 189 1.03 8.40 15.99
C GLU A 189 1.68 8.76 17.33
N MET A 190 2.58 7.91 17.83
CA MET A 190 3.37 8.18 19.03
C MET A 190 4.32 9.39 18.90
N GLN A 191 4.67 9.78 17.67
CA GLN A 191 5.43 11.01 17.41
C GLN A 191 4.51 12.24 17.51
N PHE A 192 3.27 12.13 17.04
CA PHE A 192 2.25 13.17 17.10
C PHE A 192 1.70 13.42 18.53
N GLU A 193 1.87 12.49 19.46
CA GLU A 193 1.64 12.75 20.90
C GLU A 193 2.47 13.94 21.45
N ARG A 194 3.53 14.33 20.74
CA ARG A 194 4.41 15.46 21.06
C ARG A 194 4.04 16.76 20.32
N ASP A 195 3.10 16.73 19.37
CA ASP A 195 2.70 17.89 18.57
C ASP A 195 1.84 18.87 19.40
N PRO A 196 2.21 20.17 19.52
CA PRO A 196 1.44 21.13 20.30
C PRO A 196 -0.01 21.30 19.82
N PRO A 197 -1.01 21.34 20.73
CA PRO A 197 -2.42 21.41 20.38
C PRO A 197 -2.77 22.50 19.36
N GLY A 198 -3.50 22.11 18.31
CA GLY A 198 -3.98 23.01 17.26
C GLY A 198 -2.90 23.56 16.30
N LYS A 199 -1.62 23.20 16.46
CA LYS A 199 -0.53 23.64 15.55
C LYS A 199 -0.34 22.77 14.32
N TYR A 200 -0.84 21.53 14.35
CA TYR A 200 -0.68 20.57 13.28
C TYR A 200 -2.04 20.11 12.74
N GLY A 201 -2.05 19.74 11.46
CA GLY A 201 -3.11 18.99 10.82
C GLY A 201 -2.61 17.60 10.43
N TYR A 202 -3.46 16.58 10.56
CA TYR A 202 -3.11 15.19 10.25
C TYR A 202 -3.74 14.73 8.94
N TYR A 203 -2.98 14.00 8.12
CA TYR A 203 -3.34 13.67 6.73
C TYR A 203 -3.07 12.19 6.39
N TRP A 204 -3.87 11.63 5.47
CA TRP A 204 -3.65 10.31 4.86
C TRP A 204 -2.81 10.42 3.57
N SER A 205 -1.50 10.26 3.69
CA SER A 205 -0.53 10.55 2.62
C SER A 205 -0.04 9.28 1.92
N GLY A 206 -0.06 9.26 0.60
CA GLY A 206 0.39 8.13 -0.23
C GLY A 206 0.02 8.32 -1.69
N PRO A 207 0.25 7.32 -2.56
CA PRO A 207 -0.04 7.41 -4.00
C PRO A 207 -1.51 7.69 -4.33
N SER A 208 -1.74 8.26 -5.51
CA SER A 208 -3.06 8.35 -6.16
C SER A 208 -2.95 7.69 -7.55
N ASP A 209 -2.60 6.40 -7.59
CA ASP A 209 -2.44 5.62 -8.81
C ASP A 209 -3.51 4.50 -8.88
N HIS A 210 -3.49 3.67 -9.92
CA HIS A 210 -4.44 2.56 -10.11
C HIS A 210 -4.49 1.53 -8.96
N ARG A 211 -3.47 1.50 -8.08
CA ARG A 211 -3.37 0.62 -6.90
C ARG A 211 -3.79 1.34 -5.61
N THR A 212 -4.41 2.51 -5.72
CA THR A 212 -5.05 3.21 -4.60
C THR A 212 -6.51 2.74 -4.53
N THR A 213 -6.87 2.09 -3.42
CA THR A 213 -8.20 1.53 -3.22
C THR A 213 -9.29 2.61 -3.11
N GLU A 214 -10.54 2.21 -3.29
CA GLU A 214 -11.72 3.01 -2.98
C GLU A 214 -11.64 3.57 -1.55
N ILE A 215 -11.23 2.74 -0.58
CA ILE A 215 -11.05 3.11 0.83
C ILE A 215 -10.06 4.27 0.97
N CYS A 216 -8.84 4.14 0.42
CA CYS A 216 -7.83 5.20 0.51
C CYS A 216 -8.21 6.47 -0.25
N SER A 217 -8.99 6.34 -1.33
CA SER A 217 -9.51 7.47 -2.10
C SER A 217 -10.58 8.24 -1.32
N ASN A 218 -11.47 7.52 -0.61
CA ASN A 218 -12.48 8.12 0.26
C ASN A 218 -11.83 8.81 1.47
N ILE A 219 -10.87 8.16 2.16
CA ILE A 219 -10.15 8.77 3.29
C ILE A 219 -9.46 10.07 2.86
N LYS A 220 -8.80 10.08 1.70
CA LYS A 220 -8.21 11.31 1.11
C LYS A 220 -9.27 12.38 0.85
N THR A 221 -10.37 12.03 0.20
CA THR A 221 -11.48 12.96 -0.10
C THR A 221 -12.14 13.52 1.17
N ARG A 222 -12.15 12.73 2.26
CA ARG A 222 -12.64 13.15 3.59
C ARG A 222 -11.60 13.89 4.44
N THR A 223 -10.34 13.95 4.02
CA THR A 223 -9.28 14.68 4.75
C THR A 223 -9.45 16.18 4.50
N PRO A 224 -9.61 17.03 5.54
CA PRO A 224 -9.70 18.48 5.35
C PRO A 224 -8.45 19.07 4.70
N ALA A 225 -8.59 20.19 3.99
CA ALA A 225 -7.46 20.88 3.37
C ALA A 225 -6.37 21.32 4.38
N ALA A 226 -6.76 21.57 5.64
CA ALA A 226 -5.89 21.89 6.78
C ALA A 226 -5.55 20.66 7.66
N GLY A 227 -5.87 19.44 7.19
CA GLY A 227 -5.77 18.19 7.95
C GLY A 227 -6.80 18.07 9.07
N PHE A 228 -6.96 16.86 9.62
CA PHE A 228 -7.74 16.63 10.84
C PHE A 228 -7.10 17.33 12.05
N ASP A 229 -7.90 17.69 13.05
CA ASP A 229 -7.43 18.37 14.27
C ASP A 229 -6.65 17.46 15.23
N SER A 230 -6.85 16.14 15.14
CA SER A 230 -6.13 15.15 15.94
C SER A 230 -5.87 13.84 15.17
N PRO A 231 -4.93 12.99 15.62
CA PRO A 231 -4.73 11.65 15.06
C PRO A 231 -5.98 10.77 15.23
N GLU A 232 -6.70 10.88 16.34
CA GLU A 232 -7.89 10.06 16.63
C GLU A 232 -9.01 10.29 15.62
N ASP A 233 -9.20 11.54 15.16
CA ASP A 233 -10.19 11.85 14.12
C ASP A 233 -9.81 11.26 12.76
N LEU A 234 -8.52 11.29 12.40
CA LEU A 234 -8.04 10.60 11.19
C LEU A 234 -8.20 9.07 11.34
N SER A 235 -7.83 8.51 12.50
CA SER A 235 -7.98 7.09 12.85
C SER A 235 -9.45 6.65 12.75
N ARG A 236 -10.38 7.49 13.22
CA ARG A 236 -11.83 7.31 13.13
C ARG A 236 -12.30 7.29 11.67
N VAL A 237 -11.89 8.24 10.83
CA VAL A 237 -12.25 8.25 9.39
C VAL A 237 -11.69 7.03 8.64
N ILE A 238 -10.46 6.60 8.96
CA ILE A 238 -9.87 5.37 8.41
C ILE A 238 -10.71 4.14 8.78
N LYS A 239 -11.11 4.02 10.06
CA LYS A 239 -11.95 2.93 10.57
C LYS A 239 -13.36 2.95 9.96
N GLU A 240 -13.96 4.14 9.78
CA GLU A 240 -15.27 4.33 9.14
C GLU A 240 -15.29 3.90 7.67
N GLU A 241 -14.36 4.38 6.84
CA GLU A 241 -14.33 4.03 5.40
C GLU A 241 -13.92 2.57 5.17
N ALA A 242 -13.00 2.03 5.97
CA ALA A 242 -12.67 0.61 5.94
C ALA A 242 -13.92 -0.25 6.25
N LYS A 243 -14.64 0.08 7.34
CA LYS A 243 -15.88 -0.60 7.71
C LYS A 243 -16.90 -0.56 6.58
N ARG A 244 -17.17 0.64 6.06
CA ARG A 244 -18.15 0.88 4.99
C ARG A 244 -17.84 0.03 3.74
N TYR A 245 -16.57 -0.05 3.32
CA TYR A 245 -16.18 -0.88 2.19
C TYR A 245 -16.40 -2.36 2.48
N TYR A 246 -15.90 -2.89 3.60
CA TYR A 246 -16.04 -4.31 3.93
C TYR A 246 -17.51 -4.74 4.06
N GLU A 247 -18.34 -3.94 4.74
CA GLU A 247 -19.78 -4.19 4.82
C GLU A 247 -20.45 -4.14 3.44
N SER A 248 -20.08 -3.19 2.56
CA SER A 248 -20.63 -3.09 1.20
C SER A 248 -20.27 -4.27 0.27
N LYS A 249 -19.17 -4.97 0.54
CA LYS A 249 -18.76 -6.18 -0.22
C LYS A 249 -19.14 -7.49 0.50
N GLY A 250 -19.71 -7.42 1.70
CA GLY A 250 -19.98 -8.60 2.54
C GLY A 250 -18.73 -9.26 3.14
N TYR A 251 -17.56 -8.61 3.07
CA TYR A 251 -16.29 -9.13 3.52
C TYR A 251 -16.20 -9.16 5.06
N LYS A 252 -16.02 -10.35 5.63
CA LYS A 252 -15.86 -10.56 7.07
C LYS A 252 -14.38 -10.48 7.44
N THR A 253 -13.93 -9.31 7.88
CA THR A 253 -12.54 -9.09 8.32
C THR A 253 -12.48 -8.20 9.56
N GLN A 254 -11.38 -8.28 10.31
CA GLN A 254 -11.10 -7.31 11.37
C GLN A 254 -10.37 -6.10 10.77
N ILE A 255 -10.99 -4.91 10.89
CA ILE A 255 -10.31 -3.64 10.62
C ILE A 255 -9.17 -3.47 11.62
N ARG A 256 -7.96 -3.23 11.11
CA ARG A 256 -6.80 -2.90 11.94
C ARG A 256 -6.68 -1.38 12.05
N GLU A 257 -6.28 -0.92 13.23
CA GLU A 257 -5.89 0.48 13.42
C GLU A 257 -4.78 0.84 12.43
N TRP A 258 -4.81 2.04 11.85
CA TRP A 258 -3.84 2.54 10.85
C TRP A 258 -3.58 1.70 9.58
N LEU A 259 -4.25 0.56 9.39
CA LEU A 259 -4.17 -0.26 8.19
C LEU A 259 -5.59 -0.56 7.68
N PRO A 260 -6.19 0.32 6.84
CA PRO A 260 -7.56 0.14 6.37
C PRO A 260 -7.74 -1.12 5.52
N HIS A 261 -6.68 -1.60 4.85
CA HIS A 261 -6.71 -2.82 4.03
C HIS A 261 -5.32 -3.46 3.88
N PRO A 262 -5.26 -4.78 3.58
CA PRO A 262 -4.01 -5.44 3.17
C PRO A 262 -3.34 -4.71 1.99
N ASN A 263 -2.01 -4.79 1.90
CA ASN A 263 -1.24 -4.13 0.83
C ASN A 263 -1.42 -2.60 0.73
N CYS A 264 -1.80 -1.92 1.83
CA CYS A 264 -1.84 -0.47 1.84
C CYS A 264 -0.46 0.15 1.55
N ARG A 265 -0.45 1.34 0.94
CA ARG A 265 0.75 2.13 0.60
C ARG A 265 0.65 3.57 1.09
N HIS A 266 -0.24 3.80 2.04
CA HIS A 266 -0.56 5.10 2.60
C HIS A 266 -0.14 5.14 4.06
N THR A 267 0.33 6.31 4.47
CA THR A 267 0.88 6.55 5.79
C THR A 267 0.34 7.84 6.38
N ILE A 268 0.24 7.90 7.70
CA ILE A 268 -0.17 9.12 8.39
C ILE A 268 0.97 10.15 8.38
N THR A 269 0.64 11.42 8.22
CA THR A 269 1.61 12.53 8.26
C THR A 269 0.98 13.75 8.92
N SER A 270 1.67 14.38 9.87
CA SER A 270 1.33 15.72 10.32
C SER A 270 1.96 16.78 9.40
N LYS A 271 1.36 17.98 9.36
CA LYS A 271 1.96 19.20 8.82
C LYS A 271 1.55 20.38 9.69
N MET A 272 2.45 21.34 9.89
CA MET A 272 2.12 22.58 10.59
C MET A 272 1.07 23.38 9.81
N ARG A 273 0.18 24.06 10.56
CA ARG A 273 -0.87 24.96 10.06
C ARG A 273 -0.40 26.42 10.01
#